data_AF-V9GBT4-F1
#
_entry.id   AF-V9GBT4-F1
#
_cell.length_a   1.000
_cell.length_b   1.000
_cell.length_c   1.000
_cell.angle_alpha   90.00
_cell.angle_beta   90.00
_cell.angle_gamma   90.00
#
_symmetry.space_group_name_H-M   'P 1'
#
loop_
_entity.id
_entity.type
_entity.pdbx_description
1 polymer ?
#
loop_
_entity_poly.entity_id
_entity_poly.type
_entity_poly.pdbx_seq_one_letter_code
_entity_poly.pdbx_strand_id
1 'polypeptide(L)'
;MLEAESQGPEAIMEAVRRETQGRYIGRGQVLKKDVHYSGAFDIGTITMEDGSGNELTLHVMNEYMAVDQAGQRLTTYPDVITTFEVATGLPVSVGGVKEGMEIALFAIDKQHVPLSSSVKDPSVYPEVEQVLGISLAEYGLKGI
;
A
#
# COMPACT_ATOMS: atom_id res chain seq x y z
N MET A 1 -14.05 -13.59 -7.92
CA MET A 1 -13.74 -12.43 -8.80
C MET A 1 -14.64 -12.26 -10.05
N LEU A 2 -14.66 -13.17 -11.03
CA LEU A 2 -15.39 -12.96 -12.32
C LEU A 2 -16.89 -12.60 -12.16
N GLU A 3 -17.58 -13.18 -11.17
CA GLU A 3 -18.98 -12.86 -10.88
C GLU A 3 -19.19 -11.47 -10.24
N ALA A 4 -18.15 -10.90 -9.63
CA ALA A 4 -18.22 -9.58 -9.01
C ALA A 4 -18.03 -8.45 -10.03
N GLU A 5 -17.33 -8.70 -11.15
CA GLU A 5 -17.13 -7.72 -12.22
C GLU A 5 -18.46 -7.23 -12.82
N SER A 6 -19.44 -8.13 -12.96
CA SER A 6 -20.77 -7.78 -13.44
C SER A 6 -21.61 -6.97 -12.45
N GLN A 7 -21.16 -6.87 -11.18
CA GLN A 7 -21.84 -6.16 -10.09
C GLN A 7 -21.22 -4.79 -9.79
N GLY A 8 -20.10 -4.44 -10.44
CA GLY A 8 -19.48 -3.12 -10.38
C GLY A 8 -18.29 -3.00 -9.42
N PRO A 9 -17.65 -1.80 -9.39
CA PRO A 9 -16.38 -1.55 -8.69
C PRO A 9 -16.38 -1.95 -7.22
N GLU A 10 -17.41 -1.54 -6.47
CA GLU A 10 -17.55 -1.85 -5.05
C GLU A 10 -17.63 -3.36 -4.79
N ALA A 11 -18.33 -4.10 -5.65
CA ALA A 11 -18.46 -5.55 -5.50
C ALA A 11 -17.12 -6.27 -5.75
N ILE A 12 -16.31 -5.79 -6.71
CA ILE A 12 -14.96 -6.30 -6.97
C ILE A 12 -14.08 -6.08 -5.73
N MET A 13 -14.04 -4.85 -5.24
CA MET A 13 -13.26 -4.46 -4.05
C MET A 13 -13.66 -5.28 -2.81
N GLU A 14 -14.96 -5.46 -2.58
CA GLU A 14 -15.45 -6.28 -1.46
C GLU A 14 -15.13 -7.77 -1.62
N ALA A 15 -15.19 -8.30 -2.84
CA ALA A 15 -14.78 -9.68 -3.11
C ALA A 15 -13.29 -9.87 -2.80
N VAL A 16 -12.42 -8.94 -3.21
CA VAL A 16 -10.99 -8.96 -2.89
C VAL A 16 -10.77 -8.94 -1.39
N ARG A 17 -11.43 -8.01 -0.68
CA ARG A 17 -11.33 -7.90 0.78
C ARG A 17 -11.67 -9.22 1.47
N ARG A 18 -12.77 -9.86 1.05
CA ARG A 18 -13.23 -11.14 1.62
C ARG A 18 -12.29 -12.30 1.30
N GLU A 19 -11.85 -12.43 0.05
CA GLU A 19 -11.00 -13.55 -0.40
C GLU A 19 -9.59 -13.47 0.20
N THR A 20 -9.06 -12.26 0.41
CA THR A 20 -7.70 -12.05 0.93
C THR A 20 -7.64 -11.83 2.45
N GLN A 21 -8.79 -11.66 3.10
CA GLN A 21 -8.89 -11.24 4.50
C GLN A 21 -8.22 -9.89 4.81
N GLY A 22 -8.02 -9.05 3.78
CA GLY A 22 -7.45 -7.73 3.96
C GLY A 22 -8.47 -6.69 4.43
N ARG A 23 -8.02 -5.44 4.51
CA ARG A 23 -8.80 -4.29 4.96
C ARG A 23 -8.49 -3.05 4.14
N TYR A 24 -9.50 -2.21 3.95
CA TYR A 24 -9.30 -0.85 3.46
C TYR A 24 -8.86 0.06 4.61
N ILE A 25 -7.79 0.82 4.38
CA ILE A 25 -7.22 1.78 5.33
C ILE A 25 -7.89 3.14 5.16
N GLY A 26 -8.14 3.54 3.92
CA GLY A 26 -8.80 4.80 3.58
C GLY A 26 -9.19 4.85 2.10
N ARG A 27 -10.05 5.80 1.74
CA ARG A 27 -10.49 6.04 0.36
C ARG A 27 -10.62 7.53 0.13
N GLY A 28 -9.99 8.04 -0.92
CA GLY A 28 -10.01 9.47 -1.21
C GLY A 28 -9.16 9.84 -2.41
N GLN A 29 -9.04 11.14 -2.65
CA GLN A 29 -8.31 11.68 -3.78
C GLN A 29 -6.79 11.63 -3.53
N VAL A 30 -6.03 11.31 -4.58
CA VAL A 30 -4.57 11.47 -4.59
C VAL A 30 -4.24 12.95 -4.68
N LEU A 31 -3.55 13.46 -3.66
CA LEU A 31 -3.20 14.87 -3.52
C LEU A 31 -1.87 15.19 -4.18
N LYS A 32 -0.87 14.33 -3.99
CA LYS A 32 0.49 14.52 -4.51
C LYS A 32 1.14 13.19 -4.84
N LYS A 33 1.88 13.13 -5.94
CA LYS A 33 2.78 12.03 -6.27
C LYS A 33 4.20 12.56 -6.44
N ASP A 34 5.04 12.29 -5.46
CA ASP A 34 6.45 12.66 -5.44
C ASP A 34 7.30 11.39 -5.48
N VAL A 35 7.21 10.68 -6.60
CA VAL A 35 7.95 9.44 -6.87
C VAL A 35 8.89 9.70 -8.04
N HIS A 36 10.17 9.42 -7.84
CA HIS A 36 11.21 9.64 -8.83
C HIS A 36 12.06 8.39 -8.99
N TYR A 37 12.60 8.23 -10.19
CA TYR A 37 13.53 7.16 -10.48
C TYR A 37 14.91 7.49 -9.88
N SER A 38 15.45 6.60 -9.04
CA SER A 38 16.78 6.71 -8.46
C SER A 38 17.49 5.37 -8.46
N GLY A 39 18.63 5.30 -9.17
CA GLY A 39 19.39 4.06 -9.37
C GLY A 39 18.63 3.04 -10.22
N ALA A 40 17.94 2.11 -9.54
CA ALA A 40 17.14 1.03 -10.13
C ALA A 40 15.71 0.96 -9.56
N PHE A 41 15.29 1.98 -8.81
CA PHE A 41 14.03 1.97 -8.07
C PHE A 41 13.24 3.26 -8.29
N ASP A 42 11.92 3.13 -8.32
CA ASP A 42 10.99 4.23 -8.16
C ASP A 42 10.83 4.50 -6.67
N ILE A 43 11.33 5.64 -6.19
CA ILE A 43 11.40 5.97 -4.76
C ILE A 43 10.65 7.27 -4.49
N GLY A 44 9.93 7.32 -3.37
CA GLY A 44 9.36 8.55 -2.86
C GLY A 44 8.06 8.33 -2.13
N THR A 45 7.13 9.27 -2.27
CA THR A 45 5.86 9.25 -1.55
C THR A 45 4.67 9.58 -2.44
N ILE A 46 3.52 9.02 -2.09
CA ILE A 46 2.22 9.43 -2.59
C ILE A 46 1.39 9.87 -1.38
N THR A 47 0.75 11.04 -1.47
CA THR A 47 -0.19 11.51 -0.45
C THR A 47 -1.60 11.43 -0.99
N MET A 48 -2.54 10.92 -0.19
CA MET A 48 -3.96 10.87 -0.51
C MET A 48 -4.81 11.24 0.71
N GLU A 49 -6.03 11.70 0.46
CA GLU A 49 -7.05 11.81 1.51
C GLU A 49 -7.56 10.43 1.93
N ASP A 50 -7.97 10.28 3.20
CA ASP A 50 -8.60 9.04 3.69
C ASP A 50 -10.15 9.07 3.66
N GLY A 51 -10.73 10.20 3.25
CA GLY A 51 -12.18 10.43 3.20
C GLY A 51 -12.79 10.94 4.52
N SER A 52 -11.98 11.08 5.57
CA SER A 52 -12.37 11.61 6.89
C SER A 52 -11.81 13.01 7.19
N GLY A 53 -11.12 13.61 6.23
CA GLY A 53 -10.43 14.90 6.37
C GLY A 53 -8.98 14.77 6.86
N ASN A 54 -8.43 13.56 6.92
CA ASN A 54 -7.01 13.32 7.18
C ASN A 54 -6.28 12.90 5.89
N GLU A 55 -4.96 13.01 5.93
CA GLU A 55 -4.06 12.57 4.85
C GLU A 55 -3.33 11.29 5.24
N LEU A 56 -3.08 10.44 4.24
CA LEU A 56 -2.23 9.25 4.31
C LEU A 56 -0.99 9.49 3.48
N THR A 57 0.17 9.18 4.03
CA THR A 57 1.45 9.16 3.32
C THR A 57 1.83 7.73 3.01
N LEU A 58 1.90 7.40 1.72
CA LEU A 58 2.26 6.08 1.20
C LEU A 58 3.73 6.16 0.76
N HIS A 59 4.61 5.44 1.44
CA HIS A 59 6.03 5.35 1.12
C HIS A 59 6.26 4.29 0.04
N VAL A 60 7.09 4.61 -0.94
CA VAL A 60 7.25 3.82 -2.18
C VAL A 60 8.71 3.49 -2.43
N MET A 61 8.98 2.21 -2.73
CA MET A 61 10.20 1.74 -3.39
C MET A 61 9.81 0.62 -4.37
N ASN A 62 9.56 0.98 -5.64
CA ASN A 62 8.84 0.20 -6.66
C ASN A 62 7.38 -0.14 -6.30
N GLU A 63 7.17 -0.69 -5.10
CA GLU A 63 5.88 -0.99 -4.50
C GLU A 63 5.67 -0.16 -3.22
N TYR A 64 4.46 -0.23 -2.66
CA TYR A 64 4.14 0.42 -1.40
C TYR A 64 4.83 -0.29 -0.22
N MET A 65 5.66 0.44 0.50
CA MET A 65 6.49 -0.09 1.58
C MET A 65 5.92 0.21 2.97
N ALA A 66 5.21 1.33 3.12
CA ALA A 66 4.58 1.71 4.38
C ALA A 66 3.48 2.75 4.17
N VAL A 67 2.58 2.86 5.14
CA VAL A 67 1.56 3.89 5.19
C VAL A 67 1.58 4.55 6.56
N ASP A 68 1.73 5.87 6.58
CA ASP A 68 1.66 6.68 7.80
C ASP A 68 0.45 7.62 7.74
N GLN A 69 -0.13 7.91 8.91
CA GLN A 69 -1.11 8.97 9.10
C GLN A 69 -0.67 9.83 10.28
N ALA A 70 -0.51 11.15 10.07
CA ALA A 70 -0.06 12.08 11.11
C ALA A 70 1.20 11.60 11.88
N GLY A 71 2.14 10.95 11.18
CA GLY A 71 3.38 10.41 11.75
C GLY A 71 3.26 9.04 12.44
N GLN A 72 2.07 8.43 12.47
CA GLN A 72 1.84 7.09 13.00
C GLN A 72 1.80 6.05 11.87
N ARG A 73 2.59 4.97 12.01
CA ARG A 73 2.57 3.82 11.10
C ARG A 73 1.26 3.04 11.20
N LEU A 74 0.54 2.93 10.09
CA LEU A 74 -0.72 2.17 9.97
C LEU A 74 -0.52 0.76 9.41
N THR A 75 0.45 0.57 8.51
CA THR A 75 0.86 -0.72 7.94
C THR A 75 2.23 -0.59 7.31
N THR A 76 2.96 -1.69 7.20
CA THR A 76 4.31 -1.71 6.66
C THR A 76 4.57 -3.03 5.97
N TYR A 77 5.50 -3.04 5.01
CA TYR A 77 6.10 -4.27 4.54
C TYR A 77 6.60 -5.10 5.74
N PRO A 78 6.28 -6.41 5.82
CA PRO A 78 5.85 -7.28 4.74
C PRO A 78 4.33 -7.52 4.62
N ASP A 79 3.50 -6.67 5.24
CA ASP A 79 2.10 -6.62 4.84
C ASP A 79 2.01 -6.30 3.34
N VAL A 80 1.04 -6.88 2.65
CA VAL A 80 0.79 -6.52 1.26
C VAL A 80 0.02 -5.22 1.27
N ILE A 81 0.56 -4.17 0.64
CA ILE A 81 -0.08 -2.86 0.54
C ILE A 81 -0.34 -2.58 -0.94
N THR A 82 -1.55 -2.17 -1.28
CA THR A 82 -1.93 -1.89 -2.68
C THR A 82 -3.03 -0.84 -2.74
N THR A 83 -3.27 -0.30 -3.92
CA THR A 83 -4.31 0.69 -4.16
C THR A 83 -5.25 0.21 -5.26
N PHE A 84 -6.52 0.60 -5.16
CA PHE A 84 -7.54 0.33 -6.15
C PHE A 84 -8.05 1.64 -6.72
N GLU A 85 -8.23 1.73 -8.03
CA GLU A 85 -8.97 2.84 -8.62
C GLU A 85 -10.46 2.66 -8.29
N VAL A 86 -11.04 3.64 -7.61
CA VAL A 86 -12.41 3.56 -7.13
C VAL A 86 -13.42 3.41 -8.27
N ALA A 87 -13.19 4.11 -9.38
CA ALA A 87 -14.11 4.12 -10.52
C ALA A 87 -14.26 2.76 -11.21
N THR A 88 -13.23 1.91 -11.12
CA THR A 88 -13.19 0.60 -11.80
C THR A 88 -13.18 -0.57 -10.83
N GLY A 89 -12.76 -0.35 -9.58
CA GLY A 89 -12.58 -1.39 -8.56
C GLY A 89 -11.36 -2.27 -8.83
N LEU A 90 -10.50 -1.87 -9.77
CA LEU A 90 -9.31 -2.63 -10.18
C LEU A 90 -8.06 -2.11 -9.46
N PRO A 91 -7.09 -2.99 -9.17
CA PRO A 91 -5.83 -2.58 -8.58
C PRO A 91 -5.05 -1.65 -9.52
N VAL A 92 -4.42 -0.63 -8.97
CA VAL A 92 -3.58 0.32 -9.69
C VAL A 92 -2.17 0.29 -9.11
N SER A 93 -1.17 0.17 -9.98
CA SER A 93 0.24 0.18 -9.56
C SER A 93 0.69 1.58 -9.18
N VAL A 94 1.79 1.69 -8.43
CA VAL A 94 2.46 2.97 -8.13
C VAL A 94 2.64 3.81 -9.40
N GLY A 95 3.11 3.20 -10.50
CA GLY A 95 3.29 3.88 -11.78
C GLY A 95 1.98 4.39 -12.39
N GLY A 96 0.88 3.66 -12.21
CA GLY A 96 -0.45 3.99 -12.73
C GLY A 96 -1.19 5.07 -11.94
N VAL A 97 -0.87 5.25 -10.65
CA VAL A 97 -1.49 6.29 -9.81
C VAL A 97 -1.16 7.69 -10.31
N LYS A 98 -2.16 8.57 -10.34
CA LYS A 98 -2.05 9.98 -10.77
C LYS A 98 -2.71 10.89 -9.75
N GLU A 99 -2.21 12.11 -9.62
CA GLU A 99 -2.85 13.18 -8.85
C GLU A 99 -4.28 13.43 -9.36
N GLY A 100 -5.21 13.67 -8.44
CA GLY A 100 -6.62 13.85 -8.73
C GLY A 100 -7.43 12.55 -8.87
N MET A 101 -6.80 11.38 -8.97
CA MET A 101 -7.48 10.08 -9.02
C MET A 101 -8.10 9.75 -7.67
N GLU A 102 -9.31 9.20 -7.64
CA GLU A 102 -9.91 8.63 -6.43
C GLU A 102 -9.47 7.17 -6.28
N ILE A 103 -8.79 6.86 -5.18
CA ILE A 103 -8.26 5.53 -4.90
C ILE A 103 -8.70 5.02 -3.52
N ALA A 104 -8.74 3.71 -3.37
CA ALA A 104 -8.90 3.03 -2.09
C ALA A 104 -7.59 2.34 -1.72
N LEU A 105 -7.07 2.64 -0.53
CA LEU A 105 -5.85 2.04 0.01
C LEU A 105 -6.19 0.76 0.78
N PHE A 106 -5.54 -0.33 0.41
CA PHE A 106 -5.82 -1.66 0.91
C PHE A 106 -4.56 -2.31 1.48
N ALA A 107 -4.74 -3.08 2.56
CA ALA A 107 -3.66 -3.86 3.15
C ALA A 107 -4.11 -5.26 3.54
N ILE A 108 -3.22 -6.23 3.40
CA ILE A 108 -3.36 -7.60 3.91
C ILE A 108 -2.26 -7.81 4.94
N ASP A 109 -2.64 -8.15 6.18
CA ASP A 109 -1.67 -8.49 7.21
C ASP A 109 -0.83 -9.69 6.77
N LYS A 110 0.49 -9.58 6.96
CA LYS A 110 1.48 -10.62 6.65
C LYS A 110 1.13 -12.02 7.18
N GLN A 111 0.31 -12.15 8.23
CA GLN A 111 -0.17 -13.43 8.78
C GLN A 111 -1.09 -14.20 7.80
N HIS A 112 -1.73 -13.51 6.86
CA HIS A 112 -2.63 -14.10 5.88
C HIS A 112 -1.92 -14.45 4.56
N VAL A 113 -0.61 -14.21 4.46
CA VAL A 113 0.17 -14.33 3.23
C VAL A 113 1.38 -15.23 3.45
N PRO A 114 1.71 -16.15 2.53
CA PRO A 114 2.89 -16.98 2.66
C PRO A 114 4.17 -16.14 2.45
N LEU A 115 4.90 -15.87 3.54
CA LEU A 115 6.17 -15.15 3.49
C LEU A 115 7.35 -16.08 3.16
N SER A 116 8.24 -15.64 2.28
CA SER A 116 9.51 -16.34 2.04
C SER A 116 10.48 -16.14 3.22
N SER A 117 11.49 -17.00 3.34
CA SER A 117 12.50 -16.89 4.40
C SER A 117 13.29 -15.58 4.34
N SER A 118 13.54 -15.05 3.14
CA SER A 118 14.27 -13.79 2.95
C SER A 118 13.53 -12.60 3.53
N VAL A 119 12.19 -12.59 3.50
CA VAL A 119 11.39 -11.53 4.13
C VAL A 119 11.60 -11.50 5.65
N LYS A 120 11.88 -12.66 6.26
CA LYS A 120 12.08 -12.77 7.71
C LYS A 120 13.51 -12.46 8.14
N ASP A 121 14.43 -12.28 7.19
CA ASP A 121 15.83 -12.00 7.46
C ASP A 121 16.02 -10.50 7.74
N PRO A 122 16.39 -10.09 8.96
CA PRO A 122 16.57 -8.68 9.27
C PRO A 122 17.66 -7.98 8.43
N SER A 123 18.59 -8.74 7.85
CA SER A 123 19.71 -8.18 7.07
C SER A 123 19.29 -7.55 5.74
N VAL A 124 18.08 -7.81 5.24
CA VAL A 124 17.58 -7.26 3.97
C VAL A 124 16.95 -5.88 4.10
N TYR A 125 16.67 -5.42 5.32
CA TYR A 125 15.95 -4.18 5.59
C TYR A 125 16.82 -2.91 5.59
N PRO A 126 18.06 -2.90 6.12
CA PRO A 126 18.83 -1.67 6.30
C PRO A 126 19.02 -0.84 5.02
N GLU A 127 19.24 -1.47 3.88
CA GLU A 127 19.43 -0.75 2.61
C GLU A 127 18.14 -0.02 2.19
N VAL A 128 16.99 -0.68 2.32
CA VAL A 128 15.68 -0.11 2.00
C VAL A 128 15.32 1.01 2.98
N GLU A 129 15.55 0.79 4.28
CA GLU A 129 15.31 1.79 5.33
C GLU A 129 16.18 3.03 5.14
N GLN A 130 17.45 2.86 4.73
CA GLN A 130 18.35 3.97 4.43
C GLN A 130 17.85 4.81 3.24
N VAL A 131 17.32 4.16 2.21
CA VAL A 131 16.77 4.84 1.03
C VAL A 131 15.49 5.58 1.36
N LEU A 132 14.59 4.97 2.12
CA LEU A 132 13.28 5.55 2.46
C LEU A 132 13.32 6.52 3.64
N GLY A 133 14.35 6.44 4.49
CA GLY A 133 14.46 7.25 5.71
C GLY A 133 13.44 6.86 6.80
N ILE A 134 12.88 5.66 6.75
CA ILE A 134 11.90 5.14 7.71
C ILE A 134 12.31 3.76 8.21
N SER A 135 11.95 3.41 9.45
CA SER A 135 12.08 2.02 9.87
C SER A 135 10.92 1.17 9.35
N LEU A 136 11.25 0.06 8.71
CA LEU A 136 10.38 -1.02 8.29
C LEU A 136 10.53 -2.20 9.24
N ALA A 137 11.75 -2.62 9.56
CA ALA A 137 12.02 -3.84 10.33
C ALA A 137 11.43 -3.79 11.74
N GLU A 138 11.47 -2.62 12.41
CA GLU A 138 10.90 -2.41 13.74
C GLU A 138 9.40 -2.77 13.80
N TYR A 139 8.68 -2.60 12.70
CA TYR A 139 7.26 -2.85 12.59
C TYR A 139 6.97 -4.19 11.91
N GLY A 140 7.66 -4.47 10.80
CA GLY A 140 7.40 -5.58 9.90
C GLY A 140 7.79 -6.94 10.47
N LEU A 141 8.84 -7.00 11.30
CA LEU A 141 9.30 -8.24 11.91
C LEU A 141 8.60 -8.57 13.24
N LYS A 142 7.76 -7.66 13.76
CA LYS A 142 6.97 -7.95 14.97
C LYS A 142 6.00 -9.10 14.70
N GLY A 143 6.06 -10.13 15.55
CA GLY A 143 5.18 -11.30 15.49
C GLY A 143 5.53 -12.32 14.41
N ILE A 144 6.69 -12.17 13.75
CA ILE A 144 7.36 -13.22 12.97
C ILE A 144 8.26 -14.03 13.90
#